data_AF-A0A0N5CT29-F1
#
_entry.id   AF-A0A0N5CT29-F1
#
_cell.length_a   1.000
_cell.length_b   1.000
_cell.length_c   1.000
_cell.angle_alpha   90.00
_cell.angle_beta   90.00
_cell.angle_gamma   90.00
#
_symmetry.space_group_name_H-M   'P 1'
#
loop_
_entity.id
_entity.type
_entity.pdbx_description
1 polymer ?
#
loop_
_entity_poly.entity_id
_entity_poly.type
_entity_poly.pdbx_seq_one_letter_code
_entity_poly.pdbx_strand_id
1 'polypeptide(L)'
;MVSFDVSVPNPKCSKPESRVEYMDGVPVQCLYTACSPGFTCEYSKSRNRAQYICCSDTTDSVVGKVRMYPNSDIPLQCFSPTACHKYPETPNCVSSDLYGFNVCCSTTNCS
;
A
#
# COMPACT_ATOMS: atom_id res chain seq x y z
N MET A 1 -18.89 -9.81 -31.05
CA MET A 1 -18.49 -8.74 -30.10
C MET A 1 -16.97 -8.74 -30.09
N VAL A 2 -16.35 -7.65 -30.55
CA VAL A 2 -14.88 -7.54 -30.58
C VAL A 2 -14.44 -7.05 -29.20
N SER A 3 -13.82 -7.93 -28.42
CA SER A 3 -13.13 -7.55 -27.18
C SER A 3 -11.91 -6.72 -27.57
N PHE A 4 -12.04 -5.40 -27.49
CA PHE A 4 -10.89 -4.52 -27.50
C PHE A 4 -10.20 -4.65 -26.14
N ASP A 5 -9.31 -5.63 -26.02
CA ASP A 5 -8.25 -5.62 -25.02
C ASP A 5 -7.31 -4.45 -25.37
N VAL A 6 -7.74 -3.24 -25.03
CA VAL A 6 -6.86 -2.08 -24.98
C VAL A 6 -5.88 -2.41 -23.86
N SER A 7 -4.79 -3.04 -24.22
CA SER A 7 -3.58 -3.12 -23.40
C SER A 7 -3.07 -1.69 -23.27
N VAL A 8 -3.71 -0.92 -22.39
CA VAL A 8 -3.20 0.35 -21.89
C VAL A 8 -1.94 -0.04 -21.14
N PRO A 9 -0.75 0.28 -21.66
CA PRO A 9 0.46 -0.09 -20.98
C PRO A 9 0.48 0.62 -19.64
N ASN A 10 0.73 -0.18 -18.61
CA ASN A 10 0.63 0.23 -17.23
C ASN A 10 1.45 1.51 -17.01
N PRO A 11 0.87 2.54 -16.35
CA PRO A 11 1.61 3.72 -15.96
C PRO A 11 2.84 3.31 -15.13
N LYS A 12 3.95 4.01 -15.34
CA LYS A 12 5.21 3.75 -14.64
C LYS A 12 5.70 5.01 -13.97
N CYS A 13 6.23 4.84 -12.77
CA CYS A 13 6.97 5.88 -12.08
C CYS A 13 8.32 6.12 -12.76
N SER A 14 8.95 7.27 -12.52
CA SER A 14 10.28 7.59 -13.05
C SER A 14 11.34 6.64 -12.52
N LYS A 15 11.12 6.07 -11.34
CA LYS A 15 11.93 4.97 -10.82
C LYS A 15 11.33 3.63 -11.25
N PRO A 16 12.12 2.70 -11.82
CA PRO A 16 11.62 1.42 -12.30
C PRO A 16 11.12 0.50 -11.18
N GLU A 17 11.67 0.66 -9.96
CA GLU A 17 11.29 -0.12 -8.77
C GLU A 17 10.09 0.49 -8.01
N SER A 18 9.63 1.66 -8.43
CA SER A 18 8.55 2.39 -7.75
C SER A 18 7.17 1.86 -8.15
N ARG A 19 6.24 1.89 -7.19
CA ARG A 19 4.87 1.41 -7.36
C ARG A 19 3.93 2.57 -7.67
N VAL A 20 3.02 2.34 -8.61
CA VAL A 20 1.92 3.27 -8.91
C VAL A 20 0.73 2.96 -8.01
N GLU A 21 0.10 3.98 -7.45
CA GLU A 21 -1.15 3.87 -6.71
C GLU A 21 -2.32 3.65 -7.66
N TYR A 22 -3.21 2.71 -7.32
CA TYR A 22 -4.44 2.45 -8.05
C TYR A 22 -5.65 2.51 -7.12
N MET A 23 -6.73 3.10 -7.62
CA MET A 23 -8.05 3.09 -7.00
C MET A 23 -9.01 2.46 -8.02
N ASP A 24 -9.65 1.35 -7.65
CA ASP A 24 -10.55 0.58 -8.53
C ASP A 24 -9.91 0.15 -9.87
N GLY A 25 -8.61 -0.18 -9.85
CA GLY A 25 -7.85 -0.58 -11.04
C GLY A 25 -7.46 0.58 -11.96
N VAL A 26 -7.80 1.82 -11.60
CA VAL A 26 -7.40 3.05 -12.31
C VAL A 26 -6.26 3.72 -11.54
N PRO A 27 -5.17 4.13 -12.20
CA PRO A 27 -4.09 4.85 -11.53
C PRO A 27 -4.61 6.16 -10.94
N VAL A 28 -4.25 6.44 -9.68
CA VAL A 28 -4.68 7.66 -9.01
C VAL A 28 -4.00 8.86 -9.67
N GLN A 29 -4.81 9.80 -10.15
CA GLN A 29 -4.34 11.03 -10.75
C GLN A 29 -4.21 12.12 -9.68
N CYS A 30 -2.98 12.44 -9.31
CA CYS A 30 -2.70 13.38 -8.23
C CYS A 30 -2.98 14.85 -8.55
N LEU A 31 -3.39 15.14 -9.79
CA LEU A 31 -3.90 16.46 -10.17
C LEU A 31 -5.31 16.71 -9.60
N TYR A 32 -6.09 15.66 -9.37
CA TYR A 32 -7.49 15.74 -8.96
C TYR A 32 -7.77 15.13 -7.59
N THR A 33 -6.94 14.16 -7.17
CA THR A 33 -7.12 13.40 -5.93
C THR A 33 -5.82 13.38 -5.14
N ALA A 34 -5.86 13.57 -3.83
CA ALA A 34 -4.67 13.46 -3.00
C ALA A 34 -4.13 12.02 -3.00
N CYS A 35 -2.80 11.86 -3.06
CA CYS A 35 -2.17 10.55 -2.93
C CYS A 35 -2.33 9.99 -1.53
N SER A 36 -2.37 8.66 -1.42
CA SER A 36 -2.31 8.00 -0.12
C SER A 36 -0.98 8.28 0.60
N PRO A 37 -0.94 8.21 1.94
CA PRO A 37 0.30 8.34 2.69
C PRO A 37 1.38 7.37 2.18
N GLY A 38 2.59 7.89 1.94
CA GLY A 38 3.70 7.11 1.37
C GLY A 38 3.79 7.14 -0.16
N PHE A 39 2.84 7.79 -0.85
CA PHE A 39 2.92 8.06 -2.29
C PHE A 39 3.15 9.55 -2.53
N THR A 40 4.02 9.85 -3.49
CA THR A 40 4.34 11.20 -3.93
C THR A 40 3.79 11.42 -5.33
N CYS A 41 3.25 12.61 -5.58
CA CYS A 41 2.77 12.96 -6.91
C CYS A 41 3.94 13.11 -7.88
N GLU A 42 3.96 12.30 -8.92
CA GLU A 42 5.02 12.26 -9.90
C GLU A 42 4.47 12.39 -11.32
N TYR A 43 5.22 13.07 -12.17
CA TYR A 43 4.86 13.22 -13.57
C TYR A 43 5.40 12.03 -14.38
N SER A 44 4.49 11.17 -14.87
CA SER A 44 4.88 10.04 -15.70
C SER A 44 4.94 10.41 -17.18
N LYS A 45 6.14 10.29 -17.76
CA LYS A 45 6.40 10.50 -19.20
C LYS A 45 6.14 9.26 -20.07
N SER A 46 5.85 8.08 -19.48
CA SER A 46 5.99 6.81 -20.21
C SER A 46 4.85 6.41 -21.15
N ARG A 47 3.70 7.12 -21.25
CA ARG A 47 2.81 7.10 -22.45
C ARG A 47 1.65 8.12 -22.43
N ASN A 48 1.17 8.47 -23.64
CA ASN A 48 -0.15 9.03 -24.00
C ASN A 48 -0.81 9.98 -22.97
N ARG A 49 -0.53 11.28 -23.12
CA ARG A 49 -1.14 12.40 -22.36
C ARG A 49 -0.64 12.61 -20.93
N ALA A 50 0.62 12.32 -20.64
CA ALA A 50 1.36 13.11 -19.64
C ALA A 50 0.59 13.30 -18.31
N GLN A 51 0.53 12.26 -17.48
CA GLN A 51 -0.32 12.26 -16.29
C GLN A 51 0.51 12.40 -15.01
N TYR A 52 -0.03 13.20 -14.08
CA TYR A 52 0.42 13.26 -12.70
C TYR A 52 -0.20 12.08 -11.96
N ILE A 53 0.63 11.10 -11.60
CA ILE A 53 0.23 9.88 -10.91
C ILE A 53 0.88 9.79 -9.54
N CYS A 54 0.24 9.08 -8.62
CA CYS A 54 0.81 8.81 -7.31
C CYS A 54 1.83 7.66 -7.40
N CYS A 55 3.08 7.94 -7.04
CA CYS A 55 4.21 7.03 -7.12
C CYS A 55 4.90 6.91 -5.76
N SER A 56 5.13 5.68 -5.30
CA SER A 56 5.92 5.45 -4.09
C SER A 56 7.38 5.18 -4.48
N ASP A 57 8.28 5.98 -3.91
CA ASP A 57 9.74 5.82 -3.99
C ASP A 57 10.27 4.56 -3.29
N THR A 58 9.38 3.88 -2.57
CA THR A 58 9.73 2.73 -1.77
C THR A 58 9.04 1.49 -2.36
N THR A 59 9.81 0.41 -2.43
CA THR A 59 9.28 -0.95 -2.47
C THR A 59 8.47 -1.29 -1.20
N ASP A 60 8.48 -0.40 -0.19
CA ASP A 60 7.64 -0.48 1.00
C ASP A 60 6.15 -0.29 0.68
N SER A 61 5.47 -1.42 0.70
CA SER A 61 4.43 -1.69 1.69
C SER A 61 4.52 -0.82 2.98
N VAL A 62 4.21 0.48 2.94
CA VAL A 62 4.18 1.30 4.17
C VAL A 62 3.02 0.90 5.09
N VAL A 63 2.05 0.13 4.57
CA VAL A 63 1.08 -0.61 5.37
C VAL A 63 1.68 -1.98 5.66
N GLY A 64 2.09 -2.19 6.90
CA GLY A 64 2.57 -3.49 7.36
C GLY A 64 1.43 -4.51 7.36
N LYS A 65 1.79 -5.78 7.19
CA LYS A 65 0.83 -6.87 7.29
C LYS A 65 0.44 -7.07 8.74
N VAL A 66 -0.86 -7.00 9.01
CA VAL A 66 -1.43 -7.38 10.31
C VAL A 66 -1.42 -8.89 10.42
N ARG A 67 -0.95 -9.41 11.56
CA ARG A 67 -1.08 -10.82 11.89
C ARG A 67 -2.53 -11.10 12.29
N MET A 68 -3.13 -12.10 11.67
CA MET A 68 -4.42 -12.63 12.08
C MET A 68 -4.26 -13.85 13.00
N TYR A 69 -5.28 -14.16 13.81
CA TYR A 69 -5.39 -15.46 14.46
C TYR A 69 -5.48 -16.57 13.40
N PRO A 70 -4.89 -17.76 13.65
CA PRO A 70 -4.95 -18.86 12.70
C PRO A 70 -6.39 -19.22 12.35
N ASN A 71 -6.67 -19.37 11.05
CA ASN A 71 -8.00 -19.71 10.51
C ASN A 71 -9.11 -18.69 10.85
N SER A 72 -8.77 -17.42 11.04
CA SER A 72 -9.77 -16.35 11.17
C SER A 72 -9.29 -15.05 10.54
N ASP A 73 -10.22 -14.16 10.25
CA ASP A 73 -9.96 -12.78 9.84
C ASP A 73 -9.87 -11.81 11.04
N ILE A 74 -9.64 -12.35 12.24
CA ILE A 74 -9.52 -11.56 13.47
C ILE A 74 -8.06 -11.13 13.63
N PRO A 75 -7.76 -9.82 13.70
CA PRO A 75 -6.40 -9.34 13.93
C PRO A 75 -5.92 -9.68 15.34
N LEU A 76 -4.65 -10.05 15.42
CA LEU A 76 -4.00 -10.41 16.66
C LEU A 76 -3.70 -9.14 17.47
N GLN A 77 -4.53 -8.90 18.47
CA GLN A 77 -4.36 -7.80 19.39
C GLN A 77 -3.12 -7.99 20.26
N CYS A 78 -2.41 -6.90 20.53
CA CYS A 78 -1.24 -6.86 21.39
C CYS A 78 -1.39 -5.78 22.47
N PHE A 79 -0.84 -6.05 23.65
CA PHE A 79 -0.94 -5.15 24.81
C PHE A 79 0.42 -4.66 25.31
N SER A 80 1.51 -5.17 24.75
CA SER A 80 2.87 -4.74 25.08
C SER A 80 3.75 -4.72 23.83
N PRO A 81 4.78 -3.86 23.77
CA PRO A 81 5.72 -3.79 22.65
C PRO A 81 6.37 -5.14 22.31
N THR A 82 6.59 -5.99 23.31
CA THR A 82 7.27 -7.28 23.17
C THR A 82 6.34 -8.45 22.87
N ALA A 83 5.01 -8.26 22.94
CA ALA A 83 4.03 -9.33 22.75
C ALA A 83 4.14 -10.02 21.38
N CYS A 84 4.61 -9.27 20.38
CA CYS A 84 4.71 -9.69 18.99
C CYS A 84 6.09 -10.27 18.60
N HIS A 85 7.11 -10.19 19.46
CA HIS A 85 8.47 -10.68 19.17
C HIS A 85 8.54 -12.18 18.87
N LYS A 86 7.57 -12.95 19.36
CA LYS A 86 7.42 -14.38 19.02
C LYS A 86 7.04 -14.62 17.55
N TYR A 87 6.67 -13.57 16.81
CA TYR A 87 6.32 -13.62 15.39
C TYR A 87 7.36 -12.81 14.59
N PRO A 88 8.37 -13.46 13.99
CA PRO A 88 9.43 -12.77 13.27
C PRO A 88 8.91 -11.98 12.05
N GLU A 89 7.81 -12.42 11.44
CA GLU A 89 7.16 -11.74 10.31
C GLU A 89 6.35 -10.49 10.71
N THR A 90 5.91 -10.43 11.96
CA THR A 90 5.07 -9.33 12.47
C THR A 90 5.50 -8.95 13.89
N PRO A 91 6.73 -8.46 14.09
CA PRO A 91 7.33 -8.31 15.40
C PRO A 91 6.86 -7.05 16.13
N ASN A 92 6.21 -6.11 15.46
CA ASN A 92 5.89 -4.79 16.00
C ASN A 92 4.47 -4.78 16.58
N CYS A 93 4.30 -4.32 17.81
CA CYS A 93 2.98 -4.02 18.36
C CYS A 93 2.67 -2.54 18.11
N VAL A 94 1.76 -2.24 17.18
CA VAL A 94 1.43 -0.86 16.79
C VAL A 94 -0.06 -0.63 16.72
N SER A 95 -0.47 0.62 16.96
CA SER A 95 -1.87 1.04 16.81
C SER A 95 -2.30 0.92 15.36
N SER A 96 -3.48 0.35 15.13
CA SER A 96 -4.11 0.33 13.82
C SER A 96 -5.40 1.13 13.83
N ASP A 97 -5.47 2.12 12.95
CA ASP A 97 -6.65 2.99 12.81
C ASP A 97 -7.85 2.24 12.25
N LEU A 98 -7.63 1.17 11.47
CA LEU A 98 -8.70 0.33 10.91
C LEU A 98 -9.43 -0.46 12.00
N TYR A 99 -8.69 -1.02 12.95
CA TYR A 99 -9.24 -1.89 13.99
C TYR A 99 -9.52 -1.17 15.32
N GLY A 100 -8.96 0.02 15.52
CA GLY A 100 -9.14 0.81 16.74
C GLY A 100 -8.40 0.25 17.97
N PHE A 101 -7.44 -0.65 17.76
CA PHE A 101 -6.59 -1.20 18.81
C PHE A 101 -5.20 -1.60 18.27
N ASN A 102 -4.28 -1.88 19.19
CA ASN A 102 -2.91 -2.28 18.84
C ASN A 102 -2.87 -3.72 18.31
N VAL A 103 -2.17 -3.92 17.20
CA VAL A 103 -2.05 -5.21 16.50
C VAL A 103 -0.58 -5.57 16.23
N CYS A 104 -0.30 -6.87 16.11
CA CYS A 104 1.01 -7.34 15.65
C CYS A 104 1.17 -7.08 14.15
N CYS A 105 2.19 -6.32 13.78
CA CYS A 105 2.42 -5.79 12.46
C CYS A 105 3.84 -6.06 11.95
N SER A 106 4.00 -6.25 10.64
CA SER A 106 5.30 -6.39 10.00
C SER A 106 6.12 -5.10 10.00
N THR A 107 5.47 -3.94 10.09
CA THR A 107 6.12 -2.63 10.15
C THR A 107 5.60 -1.83 11.35
N THR A 108 6.07 -0.60 11.50
CA THR A 108 5.60 0.31 12.56
C THR A 108 4.31 1.06 12.19
N ASN A 109 3.75 0.83 11.01
CA ASN A 109 2.52 1.43 10.53
C ASN A 109 1.61 0.33 9.96
N CYS A 110 0.45 0.09 10.60
CA CYS A 110 -0.48 -0.96 10.20
C CYS A 110 -1.88 -0.39 9.99
N SER A 111 -2.42 -0.57 8.79
CA SER A 111 -3.81 -0.30 8.44
C SER A 111 -4.50 -1.54 7.91
#